data_AF-A0A4R6TPA0-F1
#
_entry.id   AF-A0A4R6TPA0-F1
#
_cell.length_a   1.000
_cell.length_b   1.000
_cell.length_c   1.000
_cell.angle_alpha   90.00
_cell.angle_beta   90.00
_cell.angle_gamma   90.00
#
_symmetry.space_group_name_H-M   'P 1'
#
loop_
_entity.id
_entity.type
_entity.pdbx_description
1 polymer ?
#
loop_
_entity_poly.entity_id
_entity_poly.type
_entity_poly.pdbx_seq_one_letter_code
_entity_poly.pdbx_strand_id
1 'polypeptide(L)'
;MRNVLVKLFKICLVLFLAGGTCLVIGQLAGVIFQSGYLIEQSWDLFANPTFIISAVAGIIGFIIGYFPAEKTEDEEENASGELKT
;
A
#
# COMPACT_ATOMS: atom_id res chain seq x y z
N MET A 1 -2.93 -20.96 3.88
CA MET A 1 -3.42 -20.07 2.80
C MET A 1 -3.39 -18.59 3.18
N ARG A 2 -3.80 -18.20 4.41
CA ARG A 2 -3.75 -16.80 4.90
C ARG A 2 -2.39 -16.12 4.75
N ASN A 3 -1.30 -16.83 5.06
CA ASN A 3 0.07 -16.31 4.92
C ASN A 3 0.46 -15.95 3.47
N VAL A 4 -0.09 -16.62 2.47
CA VAL A 4 0.15 -16.30 1.05
C VAL A 4 -0.61 -15.02 0.68
N LEU A 5 -1.84 -14.88 1.16
CA LEU A 5 -2.67 -13.70 0.93
C LEU A 5 -2.08 -12.45 1.59
N VAL A 6 -1.58 -12.57 2.82
CA VAL A 6 -0.88 -11.49 3.54
C VAL A 6 0.41 -11.08 2.82
N LYS A 7 1.21 -12.03 2.32
CA LYS A 7 2.40 -11.72 1.51
C LYS A 7 2.02 -11.01 0.21
N LEU A 8 0.99 -11.49 -0.49
CA LEU A 8 0.51 -10.88 -1.73
C LEU A 8 0.02 -9.45 -1.49
N PHE A 9 -0.78 -9.23 -0.44
CA PHE A 9 -1.23 -7.90 -0.03
C PHE A 9 -0.04 -6.96 0.25
N LYS A 10 0.96 -7.44 1.00
CA LYS A 10 2.14 -6.65 1.34
C LYS A 10 2.96 -6.29 0.09
N ILE A 11 3.11 -7.21 -0.85
CA ILE A 11 3.76 -6.96 -2.15
C ILE A 11 2.96 -5.92 -2.95
N CYS A 12 1.64 -6.05 -2.99
CA CYS A 12 0.75 -5.11 -3.66
C CYS A 12 0.88 -3.69 -3.08
N LEU A 13 0.93 -3.57 -1.74
CA LEU A 13 1.16 -2.30 -1.05
C LEU A 13 2.53 -1.70 -1.36
N VAL A 14 3.58 -2.51 -1.36
CA VAL A 14 4.94 -2.03 -1.69
C VAL A 14 5.01 -1.55 -3.14
N LEU A 15 4.40 -2.28 -4.08
CA LEU A 15 4.33 -1.88 -5.50
C LEU A 15 3.51 -0.60 -5.68
N PHE A 16 2.37 -0.49 -5.01
CA PHE A 16 1.55 0.72 -4.99
C PHE A 16 2.35 1.92 -4.47
N LEU A 17 3.02 1.76 -3.33
CA LEU A 17 3.80 2.83 -2.70
C LEU A 17 4.98 3.25 -3.57
N ALA A 18 5.69 2.29 -4.16
CA ALA A 18 6.80 2.55 -5.07
C ALA A 18 6.32 3.24 -6.36
N GLY A 19 5.21 2.79 -6.95
CA GLY A 19 4.60 3.39 -8.13
C GLY A 19 4.13 4.83 -7.87
N GLY A 20 3.42 5.05 -6.76
CA GLY A 20 2.98 6.38 -6.34
C GLY A 20 4.14 7.32 -6.05
N THR A 21 5.21 6.82 -5.43
CA THR A 21 6.42 7.61 -5.16
C THR A 21 7.13 8.01 -6.46
N CYS A 22 7.29 7.08 -7.41
CA CYS A 22 7.86 7.39 -8.73
C CYS A 22 7.00 8.43 -9.47
N LEU A 23 5.67 8.31 -9.39
CA LEU A 23 4.74 9.28 -9.97
C LEU A 23 5.01 10.67 -9.39
N VAL A 24 5.02 10.83 -8.06
CA VAL A 24 5.26 12.12 -7.40
C VAL A 24 6.65 12.69 -7.74
N ILE A 25 7.69 11.85 -7.83
CA ILE A 25 9.03 12.29 -8.24
C ILE A 25 9.00 12.81 -9.69
N GLY A 26 8.31 12.13 -10.60
CA GLY A 26 8.16 12.58 -11.99
C GLY A 26 7.41 13.91 -12.11
N GLN A 27 6.34 14.09 -11.32
CA GLN A 27 5.62 15.36 -11.21
C GLN A 27 6.53 16.47 -10.68
N LEU A 28 7.28 16.19 -9.61
CA LEU A 28 8.17 17.14 -8.96
C LEU A 28 9.32 17.55 -9.89
N ALA A 29 9.89 16.59 -10.63
CA ALA A 29 10.86 16.88 -11.68
C ALA A 29 10.27 17.75 -12.79
N GLY A 30 9.05 17.46 -13.27
CA GLY A 30 8.39 18.28 -14.27
C GLY A 30 8.10 19.71 -13.80
N VAL A 31 7.79 19.91 -12.51
CA VAL A 31 7.67 21.25 -11.91
C VAL A 31 9.02 21.97 -11.88
N ILE A 32 10.10 21.29 -11.45
CA ILE A 32 11.47 21.88 -11.40
C ILE A 32 11.94 22.29 -12.80
N PHE A 33 11.69 21.44 -13.81
CA PHE A 33 12.04 21.72 -15.20
C PHE A 33 11.01 22.59 -15.93
N GLN A 34 9.95 23.02 -15.23
CA GLN A 34 8.84 23.82 -15.77
C GLN A 34 8.23 23.25 -17.06
N SER A 35 8.25 21.92 -17.20
CA SER A 35 7.81 21.18 -18.38
C SER A 35 6.58 20.34 -18.03
N GLY A 36 5.42 20.83 -18.46
CA GLY A 36 4.14 20.12 -18.32
C GLY A 36 4.12 18.76 -19.01
N TYR A 37 4.98 18.54 -20.00
CA TYR A 37 5.12 17.27 -20.70
C TYR A 37 5.63 16.14 -19.79
N LEU A 38 6.59 16.44 -18.90
CA LEU A 38 7.12 15.46 -17.95
C LEU A 38 6.09 15.08 -16.88
N ILE A 39 5.23 16.03 -16.51
CA ILE A 39 4.08 15.86 -15.63
C ILE A 39 3.04 14.93 -16.29
N GLU A 40 2.62 15.22 -17.52
CA GLU A 40 1.64 14.38 -18.23
C GLU A 40 2.17 12.97 -18.50
N GLN A 41 3.42 12.84 -18.95
CA GLN A 41 3.98 11.52 -19.25
C GLN A 41 4.12 10.64 -18.00
N SER A 42 4.53 11.23 -16.87
CA SER A 42 4.59 10.53 -15.59
C SER A 42 3.19 10.11 -15.11
N TRP A 43 2.19 10.96 -15.33
CA TRP A 43 0.80 10.66 -15.01
C TRP A 43 0.26 9.50 -15.85
N ASP A 44 0.42 9.58 -17.17
CA ASP A 44 -0.15 8.58 -18.09
C ASP A 44 0.46 7.18 -17.89
N LEU A 45 1.75 7.12 -17.57
CA LEU A 45 2.47 5.87 -17.37
C LEU A 45 2.22 5.23 -15.99
N PHE A 46 2.16 6.03 -14.91
CA PHE A 46 2.13 5.50 -13.55
C PHE A 46 0.77 5.61 -12.85
N ALA A 47 -0.10 6.55 -13.22
CA ALA A 47 -1.34 6.79 -12.47
C ALA A 47 -2.30 5.59 -12.54
N ASN A 48 -2.65 5.17 -13.76
CA ASN A 48 -3.58 4.05 -13.98
C ASN A 48 -3.14 2.75 -13.29
N PRO A 49 -1.92 2.23 -13.51
CA PRO A 49 -1.50 0.99 -12.86
C PRO A 49 -1.43 1.12 -11.34
N THR A 50 -0.95 2.26 -10.82
CA THR A 50 -0.84 2.50 -9.37
C THR A 50 -2.21 2.50 -8.70
N PHE A 51 -3.22 3.17 -9.29
CA PHE A 51 -4.56 3.19 -8.73
C PHE A 51 -5.25 1.82 -8.77
N ILE A 52 -5.09 1.07 -9.86
CA ILE A 52 -5.65 -0.29 -9.97
C ILE A 52 -5.03 -1.20 -8.91
N ILE A 53 -3.69 -1.19 -8.77
CA ILE A 53 -2.98 -1.96 -7.75
C ILE A 53 -3.43 -1.56 -6.34
N SER A 54 -3.63 -0.26 -6.09
CA SER A 54 -4.15 0.24 -4.80
C SER A 54 -5.53 -0.29 -4.48
N ALA A 55 -6.46 -0.22 -5.44
CA ALA A 55 -7.83 -0.69 -5.28
C ALA A 55 -7.87 -2.20 -5.01
N VAL A 56 -7.11 -2.97 -5.79
CA VAL A 56 -6.99 -4.43 -5.61
C VAL A 56 -6.36 -4.76 -4.26
N ALA A 57 -5.30 -4.05 -3.86
CA ALA A 57 -4.68 -4.22 -2.55
C ALA A 57 -5.71 -3.96 -1.44
N GLY A 58 -6.46 -2.86 -1.50
CA GLY A 58 -7.50 -2.53 -0.53
C GLY A 58 -8.56 -3.62 -0.39
N ILE A 59 -9.05 -4.18 -1.50
CA ILE A 59 -10.01 -5.29 -1.51
C ILE A 59 -9.39 -6.53 -0.85
N ILE A 60 -8.14 -6.89 -1.20
CA ILE A 60 -7.45 -8.04 -0.61
C ILE A 60 -7.25 -7.83 0.90
N GLY A 61 -6.86 -6.63 1.32
CA GLY A 61 -6.70 -6.27 2.73
C GLY A 61 -8.01 -6.39 3.50
N PHE A 62 -9.12 -5.93 2.92
CA PHE A 62 -10.45 -6.08 3.50
C PHE A 62 -10.85 -7.56 3.64
N ILE A 63 -10.62 -8.37 2.60
CA ILE A 63 -10.88 -9.81 2.63
C ILE A 63 -10.03 -10.50 3.71
N ILE A 64 -8.75 -10.13 3.84
CA ILE A 64 -7.89 -10.64 4.93
C ILE A 64 -8.51 -10.30 6.29
N GLY A 65 -9.03 -9.08 6.48
CA GLY A 65 -9.70 -8.68 7.72
C GLY A 65 -10.95 -9.51 8.05
N TYR A 66 -11.63 -10.05 7.04
CA TYR A 66 -12.80 -10.92 7.22
C TYR A 66 -12.44 -12.35 7.64
N PHE A 67 -11.20 -12.79 7.40
CA PHE A 67 -10.65 -14.01 7.98
C PHE A 67 -9.90 -13.63 9.24
N PRO A 68 -10.59 -13.53 10.41
CA PRO A 68 -9.95 -13.13 11.64
C PRO A 68 -8.69 -13.96 11.82
N ALA A 69 -7.62 -13.26 12.12
CA ALA A 69 -6.47 -13.94 12.63
C ALA A 69 -6.94 -14.74 13.84
N GLU A 70 -6.79 -16.07 13.79
CA GLU A 70 -6.50 -16.81 15.03
C GLU A 70 -5.50 -15.92 15.75
N LYS A 71 -5.94 -15.37 16.87
CA LYS A 71 -5.17 -14.48 17.70
C LYS A 71 -3.90 -15.25 18.03
N THR A 72 -2.84 -15.04 17.28
CA THR A 72 -1.52 -15.43 17.75
C THR A 72 -1.35 -14.62 19.01
N GLU A 73 -1.12 -15.34 20.10
CA GLU A 73 -1.22 -14.95 21.52
C GLU A 73 -0.30 -13.76 21.91
N ASP A 74 0.29 -13.07 20.93
CA ASP A 74 1.25 -11.98 21.09
C ASP A 74 0.59 -10.59 21.35
N GLU A 75 -0.71 -10.42 21.04
CA GLU A 75 -1.45 -9.17 21.30
C GLU A 75 -2.18 -9.15 22.66
N GLU A 76 -2.47 -10.30 23.28
CA GLU A 76 -3.11 -10.33 24.61
C GLU A 76 -2.10 -10.07 25.75
N GLU A 77 -0.81 -10.37 25.57
CA GLU A 77 0.24 -10.11 26.57
C GLU A 77 0.51 -8.60 26.76
N ASN A 78 0.40 -7.79 25.69
CA ASN A 78 0.59 -6.34 25.79
C ASN A 78 -0.65 -5.59 26.29
N ALA A 79 -1.87 -6.11 26.08
CA ALA A 79 -3.10 -5.49 26.57
C ALA A 79 -3.39 -5.80 28.05
N SER A 80 -2.91 -6.94 28.57
CA SER A 80 -3.07 -7.31 29.99
C SER A 80 -2.07 -6.59 30.91
N GLY A 81 -0.95 -6.10 30.37
CA GLY A 81 0.06 -5.34 31.11
C GLY A 81 -0.37 -3.94 31.53
N GLU A 82 -1.24 -3.27 30.77
CA GLU A 82 -1.70 -1.90 31.10
C GLU A 82 -2.83 -1.84 32.14
N LEU A 83 -3.48 -2.98 32.45
CA LEU A 83 -4.55 -3.05 33.46
C LEU A 83 -4.04 -3.35 34.88
N LYS A 84 -2.72 -3.45 35.07
CA LYS A 84 -2.09 -3.87 36.33
C LYS A 84 -1.04 -2.91 36.89
N THR A 85 -1.08 -1.64 36.50
CA THR A 85 -0.34 -0.55 37.16
C THR A 85 -1.31 0.50 37.70
#